data_AF-S9VQ24-F1
#
_entry.id   AF-S9VQ24-F1
#
_cell.length_a   1.000
_cell.length_b   1.000
_cell.length_c   1.000
_cell.angle_alpha   90.00
_cell.angle_beta   90.00
_cell.angle_gamma   90.00
#
_symmetry.space_group_name_H-M   'P 1'
#
loop_
_entity.id
_entity.type
_entity.pdbx_description
1 polymer ?
#
loop_
_entity_poly.entity_id
_entity_poly.type
_entity_poly.pdbx_seq_one_letter_code
_entity_poly.pdbx_strand_id
1 'polypeptide(L)'
;MHSLRPNKCATLCGFTFSSHSSLILNSVARARHYTPPHTWVSISVVHLLKLELKGEAGSPVRLDSCRQTTFYYHRLQLNHSESEMRERWAAYKAAHSAAEEVCLAESLGTNDFPLNTNGERFPLTIENEIVSHHNSISNSRYWATVDEAYYLYNVAFHPSYLTPEHRVRVDSNTSKLVYYNVCGTADPSVFNPSTCVRYDPFNYRGKYYHPVTALMMKRFAIANNVLDQKQWASLQLISTMGFTTSKPPLLLVLGDFDVALQNINLTNSPELLASKLGSSPDAEESFEDDILVNGMNPHSDSPDI
;
A
#
# COMPACT_ATOMS: atom_id res chain seq x y z
N MET A 1 -30.04 25.53 8.40
CA MET A 1 -28.95 24.78 9.06
C MET A 1 -28.06 24.18 7.99
N HIS A 2 -26.95 24.86 7.66
CA HIS A 2 -26.00 24.34 6.67
C HIS A 2 -25.13 23.26 7.33
N SER A 3 -25.18 22.05 6.77
CA SER A 3 -24.28 20.95 7.09
C SER A 3 -22.83 21.39 6.83
N LEU A 4 -22.12 21.71 7.91
CA LEU A 4 -20.67 21.92 7.92
C LEU A 4 -20.02 20.57 7.68
N ARG A 5 -19.72 20.25 6.40
CA ARG A 5 -18.78 19.18 6.10
C ARG A 5 -17.49 19.48 6.88
N PRO A 6 -16.94 18.55 7.67
CA PRO A 6 -15.74 18.82 8.45
C PRO A 6 -14.64 19.29 7.51
N ASN A 7 -13.96 20.39 7.86
CA ASN A 7 -12.83 20.94 7.13
C ASN A 7 -11.79 19.82 6.89
N LYS A 8 -11.80 19.24 5.69
CA LYS A 8 -10.94 18.09 5.37
C LYS A 8 -9.52 18.59 5.15
N CYS A 9 -8.58 18.07 5.94
CA CYS A 9 -7.16 18.22 5.67
C CYS A 9 -6.78 17.36 4.46
N ALA A 10 -5.98 17.90 3.55
CA ALA A 10 -5.51 17.20 2.38
C ALA A 10 -4.01 17.41 2.17
N THR A 11 -3.36 16.45 1.53
CA THR A 11 -2.01 16.60 1.01
C THR A 11 -1.99 17.53 -0.20
N LEU A 12 -0.81 18.00 -0.61
CA LEU A 12 -0.64 18.77 -1.86
C LEU A 12 -1.26 18.05 -3.09
N CYS A 13 -1.28 16.71 -3.07
CA CYS A 13 -1.80 15.87 -4.14
C CYS A 13 -3.32 15.64 -4.07
N GLY A 14 -4.01 16.20 -3.07
CA GLY A 14 -5.44 16.01 -2.88
C GLY A 14 -5.85 14.75 -2.10
N PHE A 15 -4.89 13.92 -1.66
CA PHE A 15 -5.20 12.78 -0.77
C PHE A 15 -5.59 13.27 0.62
N THR A 16 -6.63 12.69 1.20
CA THR A 16 -7.08 12.98 2.56
C THR A 16 -6.25 12.23 3.60
N PHE A 17 -6.04 12.86 4.75
CA PHE A 17 -5.43 12.20 5.91
C PHE A 17 -6.42 11.27 6.62
N SER A 18 -5.91 10.33 7.42
CA SER A 18 -6.74 9.53 8.34
C SER A 18 -7.52 10.45 9.30
N SER A 19 -8.58 9.94 9.92
CA SER A 19 -9.39 10.71 10.88
C SER A 19 -8.55 11.25 12.03
N HIS A 20 -7.67 10.42 12.60
CA HIS A 20 -6.79 10.81 13.70
C HIS A 20 -5.78 11.90 13.28
N SER A 21 -5.06 11.72 12.17
CA SER A 21 -4.13 12.74 11.66
C SER A 21 -4.86 14.03 11.28
N SER A 22 -6.05 13.94 10.70
CA SER A 22 -6.89 15.10 10.39
C SER A 22 -7.28 15.89 11.63
N LEU A 23 -7.58 15.22 12.76
CA LEU A 23 -7.87 15.90 14.03
C LEU A 23 -6.66 16.68 14.54
N ILE A 24 -5.47 16.07 14.51
CA ILE A 24 -4.22 16.73 14.91
C ILE A 24 -3.96 17.96 14.03
N LEU A 25 -3.95 17.76 12.71
CA LEU A 25 -3.67 18.81 11.74
C LEU A 25 -4.69 19.96 11.83
N ASN A 26 -5.99 19.65 11.91
CA ASN A 26 -7.02 20.69 12.09
C ASN A 26 -6.89 21.43 13.43
N SER A 27 -6.43 20.76 14.48
CA SER A 27 -6.22 21.41 15.78
C SER A 27 -5.02 22.37 15.72
N VAL A 28 -3.93 21.98 15.06
CA VAL A 28 -2.79 22.86 14.83
C VAL A 28 -3.15 24.02 13.90
N ALA A 29 -3.88 23.77 12.82
CA ALA A 29 -4.32 24.83 11.91
C ALA A 29 -5.15 25.88 12.64
N ARG A 30 -6.08 25.45 13.52
CA ARG A 30 -6.86 26.37 14.36
C ARG A 30 -5.99 27.13 15.35
N ALA A 31 -5.09 26.44 16.06
CA ALA A 31 -4.20 27.04 17.04
C ALA A 31 -3.25 28.09 16.41
N ARG A 32 -2.89 27.90 15.13
CA ARG A 32 -2.03 28.81 14.36
C ARG A 32 -2.82 29.78 13.47
N HIS A 33 -4.14 29.83 13.61
CA HIS A 33 -5.03 30.69 12.83
C HIS A 33 -4.87 30.54 11.30
N TYR A 34 -4.54 29.33 10.83
CA TYR A 34 -4.48 29.03 9.41
C TYR A 34 -5.88 28.94 8.82
N THR A 35 -6.09 29.63 7.69
CA THR A 35 -7.37 29.65 7.00
C THR A 35 -7.51 28.45 6.05
N PRO A 36 -8.73 27.91 5.87
CA PRO A 36 -9.01 26.89 4.86
C PRO A 36 -8.69 27.37 3.43
N PRO A 37 -8.47 26.44 2.47
CA PRO A 37 -8.33 24.99 2.66
C PRO A 37 -7.07 24.59 3.44
N HIS A 38 -7.18 23.49 4.20
CA HIS A 38 -6.09 22.94 5.01
C HIS A 38 -5.25 21.95 4.20
N THR A 39 -4.42 22.50 3.31
CA THR A 39 -3.46 21.72 2.51
C THR A 39 -2.14 21.63 3.27
N TRP A 40 -1.64 20.41 3.44
CA TRP A 40 -0.40 20.09 4.14
C TRP A 40 0.60 19.45 3.19
N VAL A 41 1.86 19.88 3.28
CA VAL A 41 2.96 19.49 2.40
C VAL A 41 4.03 18.83 3.26
N SER A 42 4.43 17.60 2.93
CA SER A 42 5.49 16.93 3.68
C SER A 42 6.84 17.61 3.44
N ILE A 43 7.74 17.55 4.42
CA ILE A 43 9.11 18.08 4.28
C ILE A 43 9.81 17.51 3.04
N SER A 44 9.64 16.21 2.78
CA SER A 44 10.21 15.57 1.60
C SER A 44 9.77 16.26 0.31
N VAL A 45 8.49 16.61 0.18
CA VAL A 45 7.96 17.33 -0.99
C VAL A 45 8.45 18.78 -1.03
N VAL A 46 8.56 19.46 0.11
CA VAL A 46 9.14 20.81 0.21
C VAL A 46 10.56 20.83 -0.33
N HIS A 47 11.41 19.89 0.11
CA HIS A 47 12.78 19.77 -0.39
C HIS A 47 12.82 19.40 -1.88
N LEU A 48 12.03 18.41 -2.28
CA LEU A 48 12.01 17.89 -3.65
C LEU A 48 11.65 18.97 -4.68
N LEU A 49 10.61 19.76 -4.38
CA LEU A 49 10.13 20.83 -5.25
C LEU A 49 10.85 22.16 -5.01
N LYS A 50 11.88 22.17 -4.16
CA LYS A 50 12.63 23.37 -3.72
C LYS A 50 11.68 24.51 -3.32
N LEU A 51 10.69 24.19 -2.48
CA LEU A 51 9.73 25.16 -1.97
C LEU A 51 10.36 25.93 -0.82
N GLU A 52 10.24 27.25 -0.86
CA GLU A 52 10.79 28.13 0.17
C GLU A 52 9.78 28.33 1.30
N LEU A 53 10.28 28.28 2.54
CA LEU A 53 9.53 28.66 3.72
C LEU A 53 9.46 30.18 3.83
N LYS A 54 8.37 30.69 4.41
CA LYS A 54 8.29 32.08 4.87
C LYS A 54 9.33 32.31 5.97
N GLY A 55 9.88 33.53 6.04
CA GLY A 55 10.93 33.88 7.00
C GLY A 55 10.59 33.60 8.48
N GLU A 56 9.31 33.66 8.84
CA GLU A 56 8.78 33.30 10.17
C GLU A 56 7.91 32.04 10.13
N ALA A 57 8.25 31.05 9.30
CA ALA A 57 7.52 29.79 9.29
C ALA A 57 7.69 29.06 10.64
N GLY A 58 6.57 28.89 11.37
CA GLY A 58 6.57 28.07 12.59
C GLY A 58 7.00 26.62 12.35
N SER A 59 7.32 25.88 13.40
CA SER A 59 7.80 24.49 13.28
C SER A 59 6.81 23.59 12.54
N PRO A 60 7.27 22.62 11.73
CA PRO A 60 6.38 21.68 11.06
C PRO A 60 5.62 20.80 12.07
N VAL A 61 4.49 20.25 11.66
CA VAL A 61 3.71 19.31 12.47
C VAL A 61 4.26 17.92 12.26
N ARG A 62 4.63 17.26 13.36
CA ARG A 62 5.01 15.86 13.38
C ARG A 62 3.75 15.01 13.38
N LEU A 63 3.64 14.08 12.43
CA LEU A 63 2.69 12.99 12.46
C LEU A 63 3.44 11.67 12.56
N ASP A 64 3.16 10.91 13.61
CA ASP A 64 3.66 9.57 13.77
C ASP A 64 2.66 8.58 13.15
N SER A 65 3.17 7.69 12.31
CA SER A 65 2.43 6.52 11.83
C SER A 65 3.18 5.27 12.27
N CYS A 66 2.51 4.11 12.23
CA CYS A 66 3.10 2.82 12.62
C CYS A 66 4.37 2.44 11.83
N ARG A 67 4.68 3.16 10.75
CA ARG A 67 5.81 2.87 9.84
C ARG A 67 6.82 4.00 9.71
N GLN A 68 6.44 5.24 10.01
CA GLN A 68 7.32 6.38 9.88
C GLN A 68 6.79 7.60 10.64
N THR A 69 7.71 8.42 11.12
CA THR A 69 7.45 9.79 11.50
C THR A 69 7.59 10.68 10.27
N THR A 70 6.57 11.47 9.95
CA THR A 70 6.62 12.44 8.85
C THR A 70 6.25 13.82 9.34
N PHE A 71 7.00 14.82 8.89
CA PHE A 71 6.77 16.22 9.23
C PHE A 71 6.08 16.95 8.09
N TYR A 72 5.11 17.79 8.42
CA TYR A 72 4.29 18.52 7.47
C TYR A 72 4.30 20.01 7.76
N TYR A 73 4.49 20.80 6.71
CA TYR A 73 4.19 22.23 6.72
C TYR A 73 2.79 22.48 6.18
N HIS A 74 2.07 23.42 6.77
CA HIS A 74 0.84 23.93 6.18
C HIS A 74 1.18 24.80 4.96
N ARG A 75 0.32 24.81 3.93
CA ARG A 75 0.53 25.61 2.71
C ARG A 75 0.86 27.09 2.97
N LEU A 76 0.26 27.68 4.02
CA LEU A 76 0.46 29.09 4.37
C LEU A 76 1.86 29.40 4.93
N GLN A 77 2.65 28.38 5.26
CA GLN A 77 4.02 28.51 5.73
C GLN A 77 5.04 28.59 4.59
N LEU A 78 4.60 28.38 3.34
CA LEU A 78 5.44 28.39 2.15
C LEU A 78 5.26 29.71 1.39
N ASN A 79 6.31 30.19 0.73
CA ASN A 79 6.28 31.39 -0.12
C ASN A 79 5.54 31.18 -1.45
N HIS A 80 5.06 29.96 -1.71
CA HIS A 80 4.42 29.58 -2.96
C HIS A 80 2.90 29.47 -2.79
N SER A 81 2.17 29.88 -3.81
CA SER A 81 0.73 29.64 -3.90
C SER A 81 0.45 28.15 -4.08
N GLU A 82 -0.77 27.73 -3.73
CA GLU A 82 -1.19 26.34 -3.90
C GLU A 82 -1.19 25.89 -5.36
N SER A 83 -1.51 26.80 -6.28
CA SER A 83 -1.47 26.53 -7.72
C SER A 83 -0.04 26.25 -8.18
N GLU A 84 0.92 27.10 -7.81
CA GLU A 84 2.34 26.92 -8.17
C GLU A 84 2.92 25.63 -7.59
N MET A 85 2.59 25.30 -6.34
CA MET A 85 3.04 24.05 -5.72
C MET A 85 2.48 22.82 -6.46
N ARG A 86 1.20 22.85 -6.86
CA ARG A 86 0.58 21.77 -7.63
C ARG A 86 1.15 21.67 -9.04
N GLU A 87 1.43 22.79 -9.69
CA GLU A 87 2.04 22.84 -11.01
C GLU A 87 3.47 22.29 -10.98
N ARG A 88 4.29 22.71 -10.00
CA ARG A 88 5.64 22.16 -9.80
C ARG A 88 5.60 20.67 -9.50
N TRP A 89 4.62 20.22 -8.71
CA TRP A 89 4.42 18.79 -8.48
C TRP A 89 4.04 18.04 -9.75
N ALA A 90 3.14 18.60 -10.57
CA ALA A 90 2.75 18.01 -11.85
C ALA A 90 3.93 17.96 -12.84
N ALA A 91 4.70 19.05 -12.95
CA ALA A 91 5.90 19.12 -13.77
C ALA A 91 7.00 18.17 -13.30
N TYR A 92 7.21 18.07 -11.98
CA TYR A 92 8.12 17.09 -11.40
C TYR A 92 7.72 15.67 -11.77
N LYS A 93 6.44 15.31 -11.60
CA LYS A 93 5.93 13.98 -11.99
C LYS A 93 6.05 13.74 -13.48
N ALA A 94 5.74 14.72 -14.32
CA ALA A 94 5.85 14.60 -15.78
C ALA A 94 7.31 14.48 -16.23
N ALA A 95 8.23 15.25 -15.65
CA ALA A 95 9.66 15.20 -15.97
C ALA A 95 10.31 13.91 -15.47
N HIS A 96 9.91 13.39 -14.31
CA HIS A 96 10.39 12.08 -13.83
C HIS A 96 9.79 10.97 -14.69
N SER A 97 8.48 10.99 -14.98
CA SER A 97 7.85 10.02 -15.88
C SER A 97 8.47 10.01 -17.29
N ALA A 98 8.81 11.18 -17.85
CA ALA A 98 9.37 11.30 -19.21
C ALA A 98 10.89 11.05 -19.27
N ALA A 99 11.66 11.42 -18.24
CA ALA A 99 13.09 11.11 -18.17
C ALA A 99 13.34 9.63 -17.81
N GLU A 100 12.42 8.99 -17.09
CA GLU A 100 12.51 7.57 -16.69
C GLU A 100 12.08 6.60 -17.81
N GLU A 101 11.23 7.01 -18.76
CA GLU A 101 10.87 6.19 -19.93
C GLU A 101 11.93 6.20 -21.04
N VAL A 102 12.59 7.33 -21.28
CA VAL A 102 13.46 7.51 -22.48
C VAL A 102 14.82 6.82 -22.34
N CYS A 103 15.37 6.63 -21.13
CA CYS A 103 16.70 6.03 -20.95
C CYS A 103 16.75 4.49 -21.05
N LEU A 104 15.59 3.81 -20.98
CA LEU A 104 15.51 2.35 -20.86
C LEU A 104 14.74 1.68 -22.02
N ALA A 105 13.83 2.41 -22.67
CA ALA A 105 13.07 1.90 -23.83
C ALA A 105 13.94 1.72 -25.09
N GLU A 106 15.11 2.36 -25.19
CA GLU A 106 16.00 2.23 -26.35
C GLU A 106 16.88 0.95 -26.32
N SER A 107 16.94 0.23 -25.19
CA SER A 107 17.81 -0.96 -25.04
C SER A 107 17.08 -2.25 -24.67
N LEU A 108 15.84 -2.17 -24.16
CA LEU A 108 14.98 -3.31 -23.89
C LEU A 108 13.65 -3.10 -24.62
N GLY A 109 13.15 -4.15 -25.27
CA GLY A 109 11.76 -4.13 -25.75
C GLY A 109 10.84 -3.72 -24.59
N THR A 110 9.83 -2.90 -24.87
CA THR A 110 8.95 -2.22 -23.90
C THR A 110 8.26 -3.13 -22.86
N ASN A 111 8.43 -4.45 -22.94
CA ASN A 111 7.82 -5.46 -22.09
C ASN A 111 8.78 -6.21 -21.13
N ASP A 112 10.08 -5.91 -21.08
CA ASP A 112 11.06 -6.74 -20.34
C ASP A 112 11.63 -6.13 -19.04
N PHE A 113 11.04 -5.04 -18.54
CA PHE A 113 11.52 -4.42 -17.29
C PHE A 113 11.34 -5.35 -16.08
N PRO A 114 12.33 -5.37 -15.16
CA PRO A 114 12.24 -6.17 -13.95
C PRO A 114 11.13 -5.65 -13.03
N LEU A 115 10.34 -6.56 -12.48
CA LEU A 115 9.21 -6.30 -11.62
C LEU A 115 9.36 -7.04 -10.29
N ASN A 116 8.86 -6.47 -9.21
CA ASN A 116 8.69 -7.19 -7.96
C ASN A 116 7.46 -8.14 -8.01
N THR A 117 7.19 -8.89 -6.95
CA THR A 117 6.02 -9.78 -6.85
C THR A 117 4.66 -9.06 -6.75
N ASN A 118 4.64 -7.73 -6.71
CA ASN A 118 3.42 -6.92 -6.88
C ASN A 118 3.22 -6.46 -8.33
N GLY A 119 4.13 -6.80 -9.24
CA GLY A 119 4.10 -6.31 -10.62
C GLY A 119 4.52 -4.84 -10.73
N GLU A 120 5.16 -4.29 -9.70
CA GLU A 120 5.63 -2.91 -9.66
C GLU A 120 7.10 -2.85 -10.09
N ARG A 121 7.46 -1.75 -10.74
CA ARG A 121 8.84 -1.47 -11.16
C ARG A 121 9.75 -1.17 -9.98
N PHE A 122 11.02 -1.49 -10.12
CA PHE A 122 12.03 -1.09 -9.15
C PHE A 122 12.43 0.37 -9.35
N PRO A 123 13.06 1.03 -8.36
CA PRO A 123 13.70 2.31 -8.58
C PRO A 123 14.72 2.20 -9.73
N LEU A 124 14.81 3.23 -10.56
CA LEU A 124 15.63 3.21 -11.78
C LEU A 124 17.09 2.79 -11.55
N THR A 125 17.69 3.22 -10.44
CA THR A 125 19.07 2.85 -10.07
C THR A 125 19.24 1.34 -9.93
N ILE A 126 18.21 0.68 -9.37
CA ILE A 126 18.15 -0.76 -9.16
C ILE A 126 17.82 -1.49 -10.46
N GLU A 127 16.93 -0.94 -11.28
CA GLU A 127 16.65 -1.51 -12.60
C GLU A 127 17.91 -1.54 -13.47
N ASN A 128 18.70 -0.46 -13.46
CA ASN A 128 19.97 -0.40 -14.17
C ASN A 128 20.99 -1.43 -13.63
N GLU A 129 21.03 -1.64 -12.31
CA GLU A 129 21.84 -2.69 -11.69
C GLU A 129 21.40 -4.08 -12.18
N ILE A 130 20.09 -4.36 -12.15
CA ILE A 130 19.51 -5.62 -12.64
C ILE A 130 19.87 -5.85 -14.12
N VAL A 131 19.62 -4.86 -14.98
CA VAL A 131 19.86 -4.98 -16.42
C VAL A 131 21.35 -5.16 -16.71
N SER A 132 22.22 -4.34 -16.08
CA SER A 132 23.67 -4.44 -16.29
C SER A 132 24.27 -5.77 -15.83
N HIS A 133 23.77 -6.35 -14.74
CA HIS A 133 24.30 -7.59 -14.16
C HIS A 133 23.69 -8.86 -14.79
N HIS A 134 22.47 -8.78 -15.33
CA HIS A 134 21.68 -9.97 -15.70
C HIS A 134 21.30 -10.08 -17.19
N ASN A 135 21.95 -9.30 -18.07
CA ASN A 135 21.80 -9.32 -19.53
C ASN A 135 22.11 -10.66 -20.24
N SER A 136 22.49 -11.73 -19.52
CA SER A 136 23.00 -12.97 -20.13
C SER A 136 22.26 -14.27 -19.78
N ILE A 137 21.16 -14.24 -19.02
CA ILE A 137 20.46 -15.47 -18.60
C ILE A 137 18.96 -15.32 -18.90
N SER A 138 18.31 -16.42 -19.29
CA SER A 138 16.86 -16.55 -19.49
C SER A 138 16.10 -16.24 -18.19
N ASN A 139 16.06 -14.97 -17.84
CA ASN A 139 15.62 -14.50 -16.54
C ASN A 139 14.15 -14.14 -16.64
N SER A 140 13.37 -14.68 -15.72
CA SER A 140 12.03 -14.17 -15.45
C SER A 140 12.13 -12.68 -15.18
N ARG A 141 11.18 -11.90 -15.68
CA ARG A 141 11.11 -10.48 -15.33
C ARG A 141 10.77 -10.26 -13.85
N TYR A 142 10.32 -11.29 -13.13
CA TYR A 142 9.91 -11.18 -11.74
C TYR A 142 11.08 -11.42 -10.78
N TRP A 143 11.09 -10.64 -9.71
CA TRP A 143 12.07 -10.67 -8.64
C TRP A 143 11.33 -10.71 -7.31
N ALA A 144 11.83 -11.54 -6.40
CA ALA A 144 11.23 -11.74 -5.08
C ALA A 144 12.30 -11.70 -3.99
N THR A 145 11.90 -11.26 -2.80
CA THR A 145 12.66 -11.60 -1.59
C THR A 145 12.48 -13.08 -1.25
N VAL A 146 13.39 -13.64 -0.46
CA VAL A 146 13.28 -15.03 0.03
C VAL A 146 11.98 -15.23 0.81
N ASP A 147 11.63 -14.25 1.65
CA ASP A 147 10.42 -14.29 2.47
C ASP A 147 9.15 -14.21 1.63
N GLU A 148 9.10 -13.36 0.59
CA GLU A 148 7.94 -13.28 -0.31
C GLU A 148 7.73 -14.60 -1.06
N ALA A 149 8.78 -15.16 -1.65
CA ALA A 149 8.70 -16.44 -2.38
C ALA A 149 8.18 -17.56 -1.47
N TYR A 150 8.76 -17.69 -0.28
CA TYR A 150 8.38 -18.73 0.67
C TYR A 150 6.97 -18.50 1.23
N TYR A 151 6.67 -17.29 1.71
CA TYR A 151 5.43 -17.00 2.41
C TYR A 151 4.23 -16.88 1.47
N LEU A 152 4.34 -16.11 0.39
CA LEU A 152 3.20 -15.82 -0.50
C LEU A 152 2.97 -16.93 -1.52
N TYR A 153 4.05 -17.47 -2.09
CA TYR A 153 3.99 -18.42 -3.20
C TYR A 153 4.23 -19.87 -2.76
N ASN A 154 4.67 -20.09 -1.51
CA ASN A 154 5.03 -21.41 -0.99
C ASN A 154 6.14 -22.08 -1.81
N VAL A 155 7.09 -21.29 -2.32
CA VAL A 155 8.24 -21.78 -3.10
C VAL A 155 9.54 -21.25 -2.49
N ALA A 156 10.49 -22.15 -2.27
CA ALA A 156 11.81 -21.78 -1.75
C ALA A 156 12.81 -21.50 -2.88
N PHE A 157 13.76 -20.61 -2.60
CA PHE A 157 14.97 -20.46 -3.41
C PHE A 157 15.91 -21.65 -3.20
N HIS A 158 16.59 -22.07 -4.26
CA HIS A 158 17.71 -23.00 -4.12
C HIS A 158 18.84 -22.33 -3.31
N PRO A 159 19.38 -22.97 -2.26
CA PRO A 159 20.43 -22.37 -1.44
C PRO A 159 21.66 -21.92 -2.22
N SER A 160 22.00 -22.63 -3.30
CA SER A 160 23.09 -22.27 -4.21
C SER A 160 22.86 -20.98 -5.00
N TYR A 161 21.62 -20.49 -5.05
CA TYR A 161 21.24 -19.25 -5.73
C TYR A 161 21.29 -18.04 -4.79
N LEU A 162 21.34 -18.27 -3.47
CA LEU A 162 21.32 -17.22 -2.44
C LEU A 162 22.72 -16.64 -2.19
N THR A 163 23.37 -16.17 -3.25
CA THR A 163 24.74 -15.64 -3.20
C THR A 163 24.78 -14.13 -3.44
N PRO A 164 25.88 -13.45 -3.09
CA PRO A 164 26.05 -12.02 -3.37
C PRO A 164 25.94 -11.62 -4.84
N GLU A 165 26.25 -12.53 -5.76
CA GLU A 165 26.29 -12.29 -7.20
C GLU A 165 24.89 -12.30 -7.84
N HIS A 166 23.92 -12.94 -7.19
CA HIS A 166 22.55 -13.08 -7.69
C HIS A 166 21.54 -12.14 -7.01
N ARG A 167 22.02 -11.32 -6.06
CA ARG A 167 21.15 -10.46 -5.25
C ARG A 167 21.19 -9.03 -5.71
N VAL A 168 20.07 -8.36 -5.56
CA VAL A 168 19.94 -6.92 -5.76
C VAL A 168 19.36 -6.30 -4.50
N ARG A 169 19.95 -5.18 -4.06
CA ARG A 169 19.54 -4.53 -2.81
C ARG A 169 18.68 -3.32 -3.10
N VAL A 170 17.49 -3.31 -2.52
CA VAL A 170 16.62 -2.14 -2.54
C VAL A 170 16.67 -1.51 -1.16
N ASP A 171 17.38 -0.39 -1.06
CA ASP A 171 17.37 0.43 0.14
C ASP A 171 16.05 1.21 0.16
N SER A 172 15.18 0.85 1.11
CA SER A 172 14.05 1.70 1.50
C SER A 172 14.41 2.47 2.77
N ASN A 173 13.70 3.56 3.04
CA ASN A 173 13.92 4.38 4.24
C ASN A 173 13.74 3.62 5.56
N THR A 174 13.15 2.43 5.53
CA THR A 174 12.77 1.65 6.72
C THR A 174 13.35 0.23 6.74
N SER A 175 13.82 -0.30 5.61
CA SER A 175 14.45 -1.62 5.54
C SER A 175 15.31 -1.79 4.30
N LYS A 176 16.34 -2.63 4.41
CA LYS A 176 17.12 -3.10 3.28
C LYS A 176 16.51 -4.40 2.79
N LEU A 177 15.84 -4.36 1.65
CA LEU A 177 15.27 -5.55 1.03
C LEU A 177 16.27 -6.13 0.04
N VAL A 178 16.36 -7.46 0.01
CA VAL A 178 17.26 -8.19 -0.88
C VAL A 178 16.41 -9.05 -1.81
N TYR A 179 16.47 -8.72 -3.09
CA TYR A 179 15.73 -9.39 -4.15
C TYR A 179 16.63 -10.33 -4.93
N TYR A 180 16.05 -11.44 -5.37
CA TYR A 180 16.65 -12.44 -6.24
C TYR A 180 15.71 -12.71 -7.41
N ASN A 181 16.27 -13.04 -8.58
CA ASN A 181 15.45 -13.43 -9.72
C ASN A 181 14.71 -14.73 -9.42
N VAL A 182 13.40 -14.79 -9.67
CA VAL A 182 12.58 -15.96 -9.29
C VAL A 182 12.96 -17.25 -10.05
N CYS A 183 13.76 -17.18 -11.11
CA CYS A 183 14.35 -18.36 -11.76
C CYS A 183 15.21 -19.20 -10.81
N GLY A 184 15.70 -18.62 -9.70
CA GLY A 184 16.41 -19.35 -8.66
C GLY A 184 15.52 -20.15 -7.69
N THR A 185 14.20 -20.13 -7.89
CA THR A 185 13.24 -20.85 -7.05
C THR A 185 12.97 -22.27 -7.55
N ALA A 186 12.44 -23.12 -6.68
CA ALA A 186 12.08 -24.50 -7.02
C ALA A 186 10.97 -24.61 -8.09
N ASP A 187 10.12 -23.59 -8.21
CA ASP A 187 9.09 -23.49 -9.25
C ASP A 187 8.94 -22.02 -9.70
N PRO A 188 9.68 -21.60 -10.73
CA PRO A 188 9.58 -20.24 -11.25
C PRO A 188 8.24 -19.93 -11.94
N SER A 189 7.47 -20.95 -12.34
CA SER A 189 6.26 -20.76 -13.17
C SER A 189 5.10 -20.13 -12.41
N VAL A 190 5.11 -20.22 -11.08
CA VAL A 190 4.12 -19.57 -10.21
C VAL A 190 4.25 -18.05 -10.19
N PHE A 191 5.36 -17.49 -10.69
CA PHE A 191 5.60 -16.06 -10.76
C PHE A 191 5.29 -15.55 -12.17
N ASN A 192 4.07 -15.06 -12.36
CA ASN A 192 3.54 -14.70 -13.67
C ASN A 192 2.57 -13.51 -13.57
N PRO A 193 2.07 -12.95 -14.69
CA PRO A 193 1.21 -11.76 -14.66
C PRO A 193 -0.11 -11.93 -13.89
N SER A 194 -0.61 -13.15 -13.70
CA SER A 194 -1.85 -13.37 -12.94
C SER A 194 -1.64 -13.46 -11.43
N THR A 195 -0.39 -13.62 -10.96
CA THR A 195 -0.05 -13.84 -9.56
C THR A 195 0.88 -12.76 -8.99
N CYS A 196 1.76 -12.20 -9.83
CA CYS A 196 2.64 -11.09 -9.51
C CYS A 196 1.92 -9.76 -9.72
N VAL A 197 0.89 -9.51 -8.93
CA VAL A 197 0.07 -8.29 -9.00
C VAL A 197 -0.13 -7.68 -7.63
N ARG A 198 -0.38 -6.37 -7.63
CA ARG A 198 -0.74 -5.64 -6.43
C ARG A 198 -2.13 -6.06 -5.96
N TYR A 199 -2.17 -6.57 -4.74
CA TYR A 199 -3.40 -7.04 -4.11
C TYR A 199 -3.76 -6.13 -2.94
N ASP A 200 -4.75 -5.25 -3.17
CA ASP A 200 -5.30 -4.34 -2.17
C ASP A 200 -6.71 -4.82 -1.79
N PRO A 201 -6.84 -5.85 -0.93
CA PRO A 201 -8.13 -6.37 -0.55
C PRO A 201 -8.92 -5.36 0.27
N PHE A 202 -10.24 -5.38 0.13
CA PHE A 202 -11.16 -4.50 0.84
C PHE A 202 -12.39 -5.27 1.35
N ASN A 203 -12.99 -4.77 2.42
CA ASN A 203 -14.19 -5.37 3.01
C ASN A 203 -15.47 -4.97 2.25
N TYR A 204 -16.63 -5.46 2.68
CA TYR A 204 -17.90 -5.15 2.02
C TYR A 204 -18.25 -3.65 1.96
N ARG A 205 -17.66 -2.82 2.84
CA ARG A 205 -17.81 -1.37 2.88
C ARG A 205 -16.80 -0.61 2.00
N GLY A 206 -15.93 -1.32 1.28
CA GLY A 206 -14.87 -0.72 0.47
C GLY A 206 -13.67 -0.19 1.28
N LYS A 207 -13.57 -0.52 2.58
CA LYS A 207 -12.38 -0.18 3.38
C LYS A 207 -11.27 -1.20 3.10
N TYR A 208 -10.07 -0.71 2.78
CA TYR A 208 -8.90 -1.57 2.58
C TYR A 208 -8.40 -2.14 3.90
N TYR A 209 -7.92 -3.39 3.88
CA TYR A 209 -7.35 -4.03 5.04
C TYR A 209 -5.95 -3.51 5.36
N HIS A 210 -5.55 -3.64 6.63
CA HIS A 210 -4.19 -3.34 7.06
C HIS A 210 -3.17 -4.19 6.25
N PRO A 211 -1.97 -3.68 5.89
CA PRO A 211 -1.10 -4.38 4.96
C PRO A 211 -0.64 -5.78 5.41
N VAL A 212 -0.50 -6.03 6.71
CA VAL A 212 -0.15 -7.37 7.23
C VAL A 212 -1.26 -8.37 6.91
N THR A 213 -2.51 -7.99 7.18
CA THR A 213 -3.71 -8.75 6.82
C THR A 213 -3.81 -8.94 5.31
N ALA A 214 -3.53 -7.88 4.54
CA ALA A 214 -3.54 -7.94 3.08
C ALA A 214 -2.52 -8.95 2.52
N LEU A 215 -1.36 -9.12 3.15
CA LEU A 215 -0.39 -10.16 2.78
C LEU A 215 -0.94 -11.57 3.00
N MET A 216 -1.58 -11.82 4.15
CA MET A 216 -2.24 -13.11 4.44
C MET A 216 -3.34 -13.41 3.42
N MET A 217 -4.15 -12.40 3.09
CA MET A 217 -5.20 -12.48 2.08
C MET A 217 -4.65 -12.71 0.67
N LYS A 218 -3.55 -12.04 0.30
CA LYS A 218 -2.87 -12.25 -0.99
C LYS A 218 -2.40 -13.69 -1.12
N ARG A 219 -1.72 -14.22 -0.10
CA ARG A 219 -1.30 -15.63 -0.06
C ARG A 219 -2.49 -16.57 -0.27
N PHE A 220 -3.57 -16.35 0.48
CA PHE A 220 -4.77 -17.17 0.36
C PHE A 220 -5.39 -17.09 -1.05
N ALA A 221 -5.44 -15.89 -1.64
CA ALA A 221 -5.99 -15.68 -2.97
C ALA A 221 -5.14 -16.32 -4.07
N ILE A 222 -3.81 -16.31 -3.94
CA ILE A 222 -2.90 -17.06 -4.83
C ILE A 222 -3.18 -18.56 -4.73
N ALA A 223 -3.22 -19.11 -3.52
CA ALA A 223 -3.42 -20.55 -3.29
C ALA A 223 -4.76 -21.08 -3.80
N ASN A 224 -5.78 -20.21 -3.90
CA ASN A 224 -7.11 -20.56 -4.37
C ASN A 224 -7.43 -20.03 -5.78
N ASN A 225 -6.47 -19.40 -6.46
CA ASN A 225 -6.65 -18.81 -7.79
C ASN A 225 -7.84 -17.82 -7.88
N VAL A 226 -7.92 -16.89 -6.93
CA VAL A 226 -8.99 -15.87 -6.82
C VAL A 226 -8.43 -14.45 -6.61
N LEU A 227 -7.25 -14.19 -7.18
CA LEU A 227 -6.51 -12.93 -6.99
C LEU A 227 -7.13 -11.75 -7.76
N ASP A 228 -7.95 -12.03 -8.77
CA ASP A 228 -8.75 -11.07 -9.53
C ASP A 228 -9.83 -10.39 -8.67
N GLN A 229 -10.31 -11.11 -7.65
CA GLN A 229 -11.29 -10.60 -6.71
C GLN A 229 -10.63 -10.04 -5.45
N LYS A 230 -10.92 -8.78 -5.15
CA LYS A 230 -10.35 -8.04 -4.01
C LYS A 230 -11.35 -7.82 -2.88
N GLN A 231 -12.63 -8.11 -3.07
CA GLN A 231 -13.63 -7.98 -2.02
C GLN A 231 -13.66 -9.22 -1.12
N TRP A 232 -13.67 -8.98 0.18
CA TRP A 232 -13.76 -10.00 1.22
C TRP A 232 -14.91 -9.71 2.17
N ALA A 233 -15.50 -10.76 2.72
CA ALA A 233 -16.55 -10.68 3.73
C ALA A 233 -16.32 -11.72 4.83
N SER A 234 -16.83 -11.44 6.04
CA SER A 234 -16.83 -12.40 7.13
C SER A 234 -17.78 -13.56 6.83
N LEU A 235 -17.45 -14.76 7.32
CA LEU A 235 -18.33 -15.91 7.17
C LEU A 235 -19.71 -15.69 7.80
N GLN A 236 -19.78 -14.97 8.93
CA GLN A 236 -21.04 -14.63 9.57
C GLN A 236 -21.93 -13.80 8.64
N LEU A 237 -21.36 -12.79 7.97
CA LEU A 237 -22.11 -11.96 7.03
C LEU A 237 -22.60 -12.77 5.82
N ILE A 238 -21.72 -13.59 5.24
CA ILE A 238 -22.04 -14.48 4.12
C ILE A 238 -23.20 -15.42 4.49
N SER A 239 -23.12 -16.05 5.66
CA SER A 239 -24.15 -16.96 6.16
C SER A 239 -25.47 -16.25 6.44
N THR A 240 -25.44 -15.06 7.05
CA THR A 240 -26.65 -14.27 7.35
C THR A 240 -27.40 -13.87 6.07
N MET A 241 -26.65 -13.65 4.98
CA MET A 241 -27.24 -13.36 3.67
C MET A 241 -27.68 -14.60 2.87
N GLY A 242 -27.52 -15.80 3.44
CA GLY A 242 -27.97 -17.07 2.87
C GLY A 242 -27.01 -17.72 1.86
N PHE A 243 -25.72 -17.35 1.89
CA PHE A 243 -24.71 -17.92 0.99
C PHE A 243 -23.83 -18.95 1.69
N THR A 244 -23.20 -19.81 0.90
CA THR A 244 -22.26 -20.84 1.37
C THR A 244 -20.91 -20.70 0.69
N THR A 245 -19.84 -21.17 1.33
CA THR A 245 -18.48 -21.13 0.75
C THR A 245 -18.10 -22.47 0.12
N SER A 246 -17.24 -22.42 -0.90
CA SER A 246 -16.73 -23.61 -1.60
C SER A 246 -15.38 -24.10 -1.06
N LYS A 247 -14.76 -23.31 -0.17
CA LYS A 247 -13.44 -23.56 0.43
C LYS A 247 -13.46 -23.19 1.91
N PRO A 248 -12.52 -23.73 2.72
CA PRO A 248 -12.27 -23.24 4.07
C PRO A 248 -11.94 -21.74 4.07
N PRO A 249 -12.40 -20.97 5.07
CA PRO A 249 -12.10 -19.54 5.19
C PRO A 249 -10.64 -19.29 5.54
N LEU A 250 -10.19 -18.06 5.31
CA LEU A 250 -9.00 -17.54 5.94
C LEU A 250 -9.31 -17.23 7.40
N LEU A 251 -8.65 -17.93 8.33
CA LEU A 251 -8.72 -17.63 9.76
C LEU A 251 -7.62 -16.64 10.13
N LEU A 252 -8.01 -15.53 10.76
CA LEU A 252 -7.13 -14.51 11.29
C LEU A 252 -7.27 -14.47 12.80
N VAL A 253 -6.17 -14.69 13.51
CA VAL A 253 -6.11 -14.54 14.96
C VAL A 253 -5.68 -13.10 15.26
N LEU A 254 -6.57 -12.33 15.86
CA LEU A 254 -6.35 -10.93 16.24
C LEU A 254 -6.46 -10.84 17.76
N GLY A 255 -5.34 -11.00 18.46
CA GLY A 255 -5.30 -11.02 19.93
C GLY A 255 -6.19 -12.14 20.47
N ASP A 256 -7.27 -11.78 21.16
CA ASP A 256 -8.22 -12.72 21.77
C ASP A 256 -9.39 -13.13 20.86
N PHE A 257 -9.41 -12.67 19.60
CA PHE A 257 -10.52 -12.91 18.68
C PHE A 257 -10.06 -13.62 17.40
N ASP A 258 -10.87 -14.58 16.95
CA ASP A 258 -10.69 -15.26 15.67
C ASP A 258 -11.68 -14.72 14.65
N VAL A 259 -11.18 -14.20 13.54
CA VAL A 259 -12.02 -13.72 12.43
C VAL A 259 -11.87 -14.66 11.23
N ALA A 260 -12.99 -15.21 10.77
CA ALA A 260 -13.06 -16.02 9.57
C ALA A 260 -13.52 -15.19 8.37
N LEU A 261 -12.65 -15.01 7.39
CA LEU A 261 -12.90 -14.22 6.19
C LEU A 261 -12.88 -15.08 4.93
N GLN A 262 -13.71 -14.71 3.96
CA GLN A 262 -13.76 -15.37 2.65
C GLN A 262 -13.70 -14.34 1.53
N ASN A 263 -12.90 -14.64 0.51
CA ASN A 263 -12.96 -13.96 -0.78
C ASN A 263 -14.29 -14.29 -1.45
N ILE A 264 -15.02 -13.28 -1.93
CA ILE A 264 -16.39 -13.49 -2.42
C ILE A 264 -16.48 -14.44 -3.64
N ASN A 265 -15.40 -14.60 -4.43
CA ASN A 265 -15.35 -15.55 -5.54
C ASN A 265 -15.43 -17.02 -5.08
N LEU A 266 -15.20 -17.29 -3.79
CA LEU A 266 -15.28 -18.63 -3.20
C LEU A 266 -16.63 -18.88 -2.52
N THR A 267 -17.68 -18.21 -2.97
CA THR A 267 -19.06 -18.45 -2.55
C THR A 267 -19.88 -19.09 -3.66
N ASN A 268 -21.04 -19.66 -3.32
CA ASN A 268 -21.94 -20.30 -4.29
C ASN A 268 -22.58 -19.32 -5.30
N SER A 269 -22.56 -18.01 -5.03
CA SER A 269 -23.12 -16.99 -5.93
C SER A 269 -22.39 -15.65 -5.75
N PRO A 270 -21.15 -15.51 -6.25
CA PRO A 270 -20.29 -14.34 -6.00
C PRO A 270 -20.92 -13.01 -6.44
N GLU A 271 -21.53 -12.98 -7.64
CA GLU A 271 -22.13 -11.76 -8.21
C GLU A 271 -23.34 -11.28 -7.39
N LEU A 272 -24.19 -12.21 -6.95
CA LEU A 272 -25.35 -11.90 -6.12
C LEU A 272 -24.96 -11.46 -4.71
N LEU A 273 -23.90 -12.05 -4.15
CA LEU A 273 -23.35 -11.59 -2.88
C LEU A 273 -22.77 -10.18 -3.03
N ALA A 274 -21.95 -9.92 -4.06
CA ALA A 274 -21.37 -8.61 -4.32
C ALA A 274 -22.44 -7.51 -4.45
N SER A 275 -23.54 -7.80 -5.17
CA SER A 275 -24.64 -6.84 -5.33
C SER A 275 -25.38 -6.55 -4.03
N LYS A 276 -25.60 -7.57 -3.18
CA LYS A 276 -26.19 -7.40 -1.85
C LYS A 276 -25.26 -6.63 -0.90
N LEU A 277 -23.96 -6.88 -0.95
CA LEU A 277 -22.98 -6.15 -0.14
C LEU A 277 -22.89 -4.67 -0.53
N GLY A 278 -22.99 -4.36 -1.83
CA GLY A 278 -23.01 -2.98 -2.32
C GLY A 278 -24.29 -2.19 -2.03
N SER A 279 -25.36 -2.86 -1.62
CA SER A 279 -26.70 -2.27 -1.38
C SER A 279 -27.12 -2.26 0.09
N SER A 280 -26.26 -2.66 1.02
CA SER A 280 -26.54 -2.67 2.46
C SER A 280 -25.88 -1.48 3.19
N PRO A 281 -26.59 -0.35 3.37
CA PRO A 281 -26.06 0.81 4.10
C PRO A 281 -26.06 0.66 5.63
N ASP A 282 -26.70 -0.37 6.19
CA ASP A 282 -27.09 -0.41 7.61
C ASP A 282 -26.55 -1.61 8.41
N ALA A 283 -25.54 -2.35 7.92
CA ALA A 283 -24.87 -3.35 8.77
C ALA A 283 -24.08 -2.59 9.84
N GLU A 284 -24.45 -2.68 11.12
CA GLU A 284 -23.76 -2.07 12.25
C GLU A 284 -22.25 -2.39 12.25
N GLU A 285 -21.41 -1.45 12.71
CA GLU A 285 -19.98 -1.69 12.97
C GLU A 285 -19.81 -2.92 13.86
N SER A 286 -19.39 -4.04 13.28
CA SER A 286 -18.76 -5.08 14.10
C SER A 286 -17.38 -4.55 14.47
N PHE A 287 -17.08 -4.58 15.77
CA PHE A 287 -15.78 -4.22 16.36
C PHE A 287 -14.59 -4.88 15.64
N GLU A 288 -14.83 -6.04 15.03
CA GLU A 288 -13.88 -6.84 14.26
C GLU A 288 -13.38 -6.15 12.96
N ASP A 289 -14.26 -5.43 12.26
CA ASP A 289 -13.91 -4.75 11.00
C ASP A 289 -12.94 -3.58 11.23
N ASP A 290 -13.07 -2.88 12.36
CA ASP A 290 -12.20 -1.74 12.67
C ASP A 290 -10.80 -2.16 13.12
N ILE A 291 -10.65 -3.31 13.78
CA ILE A 291 -9.33 -3.86 14.13
C ILE A 291 -8.58 -4.30 12.85
N LEU A 292 -9.30 -4.93 11.93
CA LEU A 292 -8.75 -5.43 10.67
C LEU A 292 -8.34 -4.31 9.69
N VAL A 293 -9.06 -3.19 9.71
CA VAL A 293 -8.76 -2.03 8.89
C VAL A 293 -7.66 -1.15 9.51
N ASN A 294 -7.69 -0.95 10.83
CA ASN A 294 -6.80 0.01 11.49
C ASN A 294 -5.54 -0.63 12.11
N GLY A 295 -5.49 -1.97 12.21
CA GLY A 295 -4.42 -2.72 12.87
C GLY A 295 -4.62 -2.76 14.39
N MET A 296 -4.21 -3.87 15.04
CA MET A 296 -4.11 -3.91 16.49
C MET A 296 -3.01 -2.96 16.96
N ASN A 297 -3.32 -2.12 17.94
CA ASN A 297 -2.32 -1.42 18.74
C ASN A 297 -2.15 -2.26 20.02
N PRO A 298 -1.15 -3.16 20.11
CA PRO A 298 -0.97 -3.95 21.31
C PRO A 298 -0.34 -3.03 22.36
N HIS A 299 -1.08 -2.81 23.46
CA HIS A 299 -0.65 -2.15 24.69
C HIS A 299 -0.44 -0.62 24.66
N SER A 300 -1.46 0.09 25.12
CA SER A 300 -1.28 1.28 25.96
C SER A 300 -2.23 1.20 27.16
N ASP A 301 -2.16 0.09 27.90
CA ASP A 301 -2.69 -0.02 29.26
C ASP A 301 -1.82 -1.03 29.99
N SER A 302 -0.66 -0.56 30.44
CA SER A 302 -0.05 -1.09 31.65
C SER A 302 -0.40 -0.09 32.75
N PRO A 303 -1.22 -0.45 33.74
CA PRO A 303 -1.31 0.36 34.93
C PRO A 303 0.03 0.24 35.67
N ASP A 304 0.54 1.38 36.13
CA ASP A 304 1.72 1.49 36.96
C ASP A 304 1.70 0.46 38.11
N ILE A 305 2.72 -0.42 38.15
CA ILE A 305 3.28 -1.03 39.36
C ILE A 305 4.80 -1.04 39.23
#